data_AF-A0A0M3IM27-F1
#
_entry.id   AF-A0A0M3IM27-F1
#
_cell.length_a   1.000
_cell.length_b   1.000
_cell.length_c   1.000
_cell.angle_alpha   90.00
_cell.angle_beta   90.00
_cell.angle_gamma   90.00
#
_symmetry.space_group_name_H-M   'P 1'
#
loop_
_entity.id
_entity.type
_entity.pdbx_description
1 polymer ?
#
loop_
_entity_poly.entity_id
_entity_poly.type
_entity_poly.pdbx_seq_one_letter_code
_entity_poly.pdbx_strand_id
1 'polypeptide(L)'
;MKTWLFVIALPLVCGLPSLKIGRLQSAAVKGVLICNGKPAVGVKVKLYDDDRGELNISNLIHLLLHGRRIDLDDLMDEGITDAQGRFQLSGHETEITNIDPKLNVYHDCNDENTPCLKKFSIMIPDSFITEGEKPKKVFDAGTLNLAGKFSGETLNTAHPNCRQKFDLKLFGTKLSNMFQNLKMRSLRILVVLLVLRVVYALPSLFQIGKAQSVAVKGKLLCNGEPIANVKLKLYDVDTVDLDDLMAEGKSDANGTFYLSGTETELTTIDPKLNIYHNCNDERKECLRKVSIVIPDSFVTVGERPEQTFDVGILNLSARLPGETRDCIN
;
A
#
# COMPACT_ATOMS: atom_id res chain seq x y z
N MET A 1 -24.89 -64.41 -52.23
CA MET A 1 -23.69 -63.98 -51.50
C MET A 1 -23.96 -62.63 -50.86
N LYS A 2 -23.91 -62.60 -49.52
CA LYS A 2 -23.85 -61.49 -48.55
C LYS A 2 -24.09 -60.04 -49.03
N THR A 3 -25.28 -59.51 -48.77
CA THR A 3 -25.52 -58.06 -48.61
C THR A 3 -25.49 -57.75 -47.11
N TRP A 4 -24.45 -57.03 -46.66
CA TRP A 4 -24.32 -56.54 -45.28
C TRP A 4 -25.14 -55.26 -45.14
N LEU A 5 -26.20 -55.29 -44.34
CA LEU A 5 -26.84 -54.08 -43.82
C LEU A 5 -25.94 -53.48 -42.74
N PHE A 6 -25.24 -52.39 -43.06
CA PHE A 6 -24.60 -51.53 -42.06
C PHE A 6 -25.69 -50.71 -41.37
N VAL A 7 -26.09 -51.14 -40.17
CA VAL A 7 -26.85 -50.29 -39.24
C VAL A 7 -25.85 -49.30 -38.66
N ILE A 8 -25.85 -48.07 -39.17
CA ILE A 8 -25.15 -46.95 -38.55
C ILE A 8 -25.91 -46.63 -37.26
N ALA A 9 -25.38 -47.13 -36.14
CA ALA A 9 -25.80 -46.67 -34.83
C ALA A 9 -25.40 -45.20 -34.71
N LEU A 10 -26.38 -44.31 -34.86
CA LEU A 10 -26.22 -42.89 -34.53
C LEU A 10 -25.82 -42.84 -33.05
N PRO A 11 -24.62 -42.35 -32.69
CA PRO A 11 -24.29 -42.21 -31.28
C PRO A 11 -25.32 -41.22 -30.73
N LEU A 12 -26.17 -41.70 -29.84
CA LEU A 12 -26.99 -40.86 -28.99
C LEU A 12 -25.98 -40.02 -28.21
N VAL A 13 -25.68 -38.81 -28.71
CA VAL A 13 -24.93 -37.81 -27.97
C VAL A 13 -25.87 -37.37 -26.86
N CYS A 14 -25.95 -38.19 -25.81
CA CYS A 14 -26.39 -37.72 -24.50
C CYS A 14 -25.49 -36.52 -24.22
N GLY A 15 -26.08 -35.31 -24.25
CA GLY A 15 -25.38 -34.12 -23.80
C GLY A 15 -24.85 -34.42 -22.41
N LEU A 16 -23.54 -34.62 -22.30
CA LEU A 16 -22.89 -34.72 -21.01
C LEU A 16 -23.25 -33.41 -20.29
N PRO A 17 -23.85 -33.47 -19.09
CA PRO A 17 -24.07 -32.25 -18.33
C PRO A 17 -22.72 -31.55 -18.25
N SER A 18 -22.68 -30.30 -18.71
CA SER A 18 -21.47 -29.49 -18.77
C SER A 18 -20.68 -29.71 -17.49
N LEU A 19 -19.51 -30.35 -17.60
CA LEU A 19 -18.68 -30.70 -16.48
C LEU A 19 -18.36 -29.37 -15.78
N LYS A 20 -18.99 -29.09 -14.64
CA LYS A 20 -18.66 -27.91 -13.82
C LYS A 20 -17.32 -28.22 -13.17
N ILE A 21 -16.25 -27.91 -13.89
CA ILE A 21 -14.88 -28.04 -13.40
C ILE A 21 -14.63 -26.84 -12.48
N GLY A 22 -14.62 -27.07 -11.16
CA GLY A 22 -14.42 -26.03 -10.16
C GLY A 22 -15.23 -26.24 -8.89
N ARG A 23 -14.75 -25.69 -7.78
CA ARG A 23 -15.42 -25.64 -6.48
C ARG A 23 -15.96 -24.23 -6.28
N LEU A 24 -17.22 -24.13 -5.87
CA LEU A 24 -17.81 -22.88 -5.44
C LEU A 24 -17.23 -22.50 -4.08
N GLN A 25 -16.64 -21.32 -3.99
CA GLN A 25 -15.97 -20.82 -2.79
C GLN A 25 -16.38 -19.38 -2.51
N SER A 26 -16.31 -18.97 -1.26
CA SER A 26 -16.71 -17.63 -0.81
C SER A 26 -15.75 -17.05 0.22
N ALA A 27 -15.72 -15.72 0.24
CA ALA A 27 -14.96 -14.94 1.21
C ALA A 27 -15.76 -13.71 1.66
N ALA A 28 -15.47 -13.24 2.87
CA ALA A 28 -16.02 -12.00 3.41
C ALA A 28 -14.96 -11.22 4.16
N VAL A 29 -15.07 -9.90 4.11
CA VAL A 29 -14.20 -8.96 4.83
C VAL A 29 -15.01 -7.84 5.44
N LYS A 30 -14.60 -7.38 6.62
CA LYS A 30 -15.12 -6.17 7.27
C LYS A 30 -13.96 -5.35 7.82
N GLY A 31 -14.23 -4.09 8.15
CA GLY A 31 -13.27 -3.23 8.81
C GLY A 31 -13.81 -1.82 9.03
N VAL A 32 -12.94 -0.96 9.55
CA VAL A 32 -13.22 0.47 9.78
C VAL A 32 -12.15 1.30 9.09
N LEU A 33 -12.55 2.30 8.32
CA LEU A 33 -11.64 3.26 7.72
C LEU A 33 -11.78 4.61 8.44
N ILE A 34 -10.64 5.19 8.80
CA ILE A 34 -10.57 6.52 9.41
C ILE A 34 -9.61 7.41 8.62
N CYS A 35 -9.79 8.72 8.70
CA CYS A 35 -8.90 9.73 8.12
C CYS A 35 -8.62 10.77 9.22
N ASN A 36 -7.36 10.93 9.60
CA ASN A 36 -6.94 11.83 10.68
C ASN A 36 -7.72 11.59 12.00
N GLY A 37 -7.92 10.32 12.35
CA GLY A 37 -8.63 9.93 13.58
C GLY A 37 -10.17 10.05 13.53
N LYS A 38 -10.76 10.49 12.41
CA LYS A 38 -12.21 10.59 12.22
C LYS A 38 -12.72 9.49 11.30
N PRO A 39 -13.97 9.01 11.45
CA PRO A 39 -14.59 8.10 10.49
C PRO A 39 -14.47 8.61 9.05
N ALA A 40 -13.91 7.79 8.16
CA ALA A 40 -13.84 8.10 6.74
C ALA A 40 -15.12 7.59 6.06
N VAL A 41 -16.09 8.48 5.84
CA VAL A 41 -17.43 8.16 5.34
C VAL A 41 -17.46 8.16 3.82
N GLY A 42 -18.19 7.23 3.20
CA GLY A 42 -18.36 7.20 1.74
C GLY A 42 -17.13 6.72 0.96
N VAL A 43 -16.13 6.16 1.64
CA VAL A 43 -14.93 5.60 1.01
C VAL A 43 -15.31 4.35 0.24
N LYS A 44 -14.95 4.29 -1.04
CA LYS A 44 -15.29 3.17 -1.91
C LYS A 44 -14.39 1.98 -1.61
N VAL A 45 -15.00 0.82 -1.45
CA VAL A 45 -14.33 -0.46 -1.23
C VAL A 45 -14.84 -1.51 -2.20
N LYS A 46 -13.98 -2.41 -2.62
CA LYS A 46 -14.32 -3.50 -3.55
C LYS A 46 -13.62 -4.79 -3.16
N LEU A 47 -14.33 -5.89 -3.22
CA LEU A 47 -13.79 -7.23 -3.06
C LEU A 47 -13.67 -7.88 -4.43
N TYR A 48 -12.47 -8.35 -4.75
CA TYR A 48 -12.15 -9.02 -6.00
C TYR A 48 -11.61 -10.41 -5.72
N ASP A 49 -11.75 -11.31 -6.69
CA ASP A 49 -10.88 -12.46 -6.85
C ASP A 49 -9.64 -12.02 -7.66
N ASP A 50 -8.43 -12.21 -7.12
CA ASP A 50 -7.19 -11.79 -7.77
C ASP A 50 -6.49 -12.97 -8.46
N ASP A 51 -6.97 -13.35 -9.63
CA ASP A 51 -6.43 -14.43 -10.48
C ASP A 51 -4.96 -14.23 -10.90
N ARG A 52 -4.35 -13.08 -10.54
CA ARG A 52 -2.93 -12.76 -10.74
C ARG A 52 -2.05 -13.48 -9.73
N GLY A 53 -2.31 -14.77 -9.49
CA GLY A 53 -1.35 -15.70 -8.91
C GLY A 53 -0.15 -15.88 -9.83
N GLU A 54 1.03 -16.14 -9.27
CA GLU A 54 2.24 -16.45 -10.03
C GLU A 54 1.96 -17.52 -11.10
N LEU A 55 2.45 -17.34 -12.33
CA LEU A 55 2.37 -18.33 -13.41
C LEU A 55 2.88 -19.69 -12.91
N ASN A 56 1.97 -20.52 -12.46
CA ASN A 56 2.22 -21.89 -12.04
C ASN A 56 1.39 -22.82 -12.93
N ILE A 57 1.65 -24.13 -12.83
CA ILE A 57 0.96 -25.14 -13.66
C ILE A 57 -0.57 -25.04 -13.51
N SER A 58 -1.06 -24.58 -12.36
CA SER A 58 -2.49 -24.37 -12.10
C SER A 58 -3.07 -23.24 -12.96
N ASN A 59 -2.38 -22.11 -13.07
CA ASN A 59 -2.83 -20.98 -13.89
C ASN A 59 -2.78 -21.30 -15.39
N LEU A 60 -1.84 -22.17 -15.79
CA LEU A 60 -1.78 -22.70 -17.16
C LEU A 60 -2.96 -23.65 -17.45
N ILE A 61 -3.32 -24.52 -16.49
CA ILE A 61 -4.50 -25.38 -16.60
C ILE A 61 -5.78 -24.53 -16.66
N HIS A 62 -5.88 -23.47 -15.85
CA HIS A 62 -7.01 -22.55 -15.87
C HIS A 62 -7.18 -21.86 -17.23
N LEU A 63 -6.08 -21.34 -17.80
CA LEU A 63 -6.05 -20.74 -19.15
C LEU A 63 -6.50 -21.73 -20.23
N LEU A 64 -6.02 -22.98 -20.14
CA LEU A 64 -6.29 -24.04 -21.13
C LEU A 64 -7.71 -24.60 -21.05
N LEU A 65 -8.33 -24.63 -19.87
CA LEU A 65 -9.66 -25.22 -19.66
C LEU A 65 -10.82 -24.22 -19.83
N HIS A 66 -10.61 -22.95 -19.49
CA HIS A 66 -11.71 -21.98 -19.43
C HIS A 66 -11.65 -20.88 -20.50
N GLY A 67 -10.55 -20.76 -21.24
CA GLY A 67 -10.42 -19.78 -22.34
C GLY A 67 -10.63 -18.32 -21.93
N ARG A 68 -10.65 -18.03 -20.61
CA ARG A 68 -10.72 -16.68 -20.05
C ARG A 68 -9.32 -16.10 -19.99
N ARG A 69 -9.24 -14.83 -20.36
CA ARG A 69 -8.04 -13.99 -20.25
C ARG A 69 -7.65 -13.89 -18.77
N ILE A 70 -6.37 -14.11 -18.44
CA ILE A 70 -5.72 -14.05 -17.10
C ILE A 70 -5.73 -12.61 -16.50
N ASP A 71 -6.54 -11.70 -17.05
CA ASP A 71 -6.32 -10.26 -16.94
C ASP A 71 -7.55 -9.46 -16.46
N LEU A 72 -8.56 -10.12 -15.90
CA LEU A 72 -9.70 -9.44 -15.26
C LEU A 72 -9.93 -10.02 -13.88
N ASP A 73 -9.45 -9.33 -12.84
CA ASP A 73 -9.86 -9.59 -11.45
C ASP A 73 -11.41 -9.64 -11.40
N ASP A 74 -11.99 -10.76 -10.99
CA ASP A 74 -13.44 -10.95 -10.94
C ASP A 74 -14.03 -10.17 -9.76
N LEU A 75 -14.93 -9.21 -10.02
CA LEU A 75 -15.55 -8.39 -8.98
C LEU A 75 -16.57 -9.23 -8.20
N MET A 76 -16.27 -9.51 -6.94
CA MET A 76 -17.13 -10.31 -6.06
C MET A 76 -18.20 -9.46 -5.36
N ASP A 77 -17.82 -8.27 -4.88
CA ASP A 77 -18.71 -7.35 -4.17
C ASP A 77 -18.15 -5.92 -4.15
N GLU A 78 -19.00 -4.91 -3.99
CA GLU A 78 -18.57 -3.52 -3.81
C GLU A 78 -19.50 -2.73 -2.88
N GLY A 79 -18.93 -1.73 -2.22
CA GLY A 79 -19.67 -0.88 -1.30
C GLY A 79 -18.95 0.42 -0.97
N ILE A 80 -19.54 1.15 -0.04
CA ILE A 80 -18.97 2.36 0.55
C ILE A 80 -19.02 2.27 2.07
N THR A 81 -18.11 2.96 2.76
CA THR A 81 -18.14 3.03 4.22
C THR A 81 -19.34 3.83 4.74
N ASP A 82 -19.89 3.39 5.89
CA ASP A 82 -20.99 4.06 6.58
C ASP A 82 -20.57 5.33 7.33
N ALA A 83 -21.50 5.95 8.06
CA ALA A 83 -21.26 7.16 8.86
C ALA A 83 -20.23 6.97 10.01
N GLN A 84 -19.92 5.72 10.36
CA GLN A 84 -18.90 5.35 11.33
C GLN A 84 -17.62 4.83 10.66
N GLY A 85 -17.51 4.95 9.32
CA GLY A 85 -16.36 4.49 8.55
C GLY A 85 -16.31 2.97 8.36
N ARG A 86 -17.38 2.25 8.73
CA ARG A 86 -17.42 0.78 8.68
C ARG A 86 -17.81 0.29 7.30
N PHE A 87 -17.25 -0.84 6.90
CA PHE A 87 -17.67 -1.58 5.71
C PHE A 87 -17.72 -3.08 5.98
N GLN A 88 -18.51 -3.78 5.19
CA GLN A 88 -18.53 -5.25 5.14
C GLN A 88 -18.89 -5.68 3.72
N LEU A 89 -18.08 -6.55 3.14
CA LEU A 89 -18.24 -7.11 1.80
C LEU A 89 -18.21 -8.63 1.86
N SER A 90 -18.91 -9.29 0.94
CA SER A 90 -18.88 -10.74 0.78
C SER A 90 -19.27 -11.15 -0.63
N GLY A 91 -18.57 -12.13 -1.19
CA GLY A 91 -18.96 -12.73 -2.46
C GLY A 91 -18.39 -14.14 -2.63
N HIS A 92 -18.61 -14.69 -3.80
CA HIS A 92 -18.23 -16.06 -4.15
C HIS A 92 -17.83 -16.15 -5.61
N GLU A 93 -17.01 -17.15 -5.93
CA GLU A 93 -16.63 -17.49 -7.29
C GLU A 93 -16.48 -19.01 -7.44
N THR A 94 -16.53 -19.51 -8.67
CA THR A 94 -16.31 -20.94 -8.96
C THR A 94 -14.96 -21.13 -9.63
N GLU A 95 -14.01 -21.69 -8.87
CA GLU A 95 -12.65 -21.92 -9.34
C GLU A 95 -12.16 -23.34 -9.09
N ILE A 96 -11.19 -23.79 -9.88
CA ILE A 96 -10.51 -25.08 -9.65
C ILE A 96 -9.62 -24.98 -8.40
N THR A 97 -8.87 -23.89 -8.30
CA THR A 97 -8.00 -23.51 -7.19
C THR A 97 -8.78 -22.87 -6.06
N ASN A 98 -8.09 -22.50 -4.99
CA ASN A 98 -8.66 -21.54 -4.06
C ASN A 98 -8.77 -20.19 -4.78
N ILE A 99 -9.86 -19.48 -4.51
CA ILE A 99 -9.97 -18.05 -4.84
C ILE A 99 -8.87 -17.26 -4.12
N ASP A 100 -8.53 -16.08 -4.60
CA ASP A 100 -7.51 -15.16 -4.07
C ASP A 100 -8.15 -13.81 -3.66
N PRO A 101 -8.93 -13.76 -2.56
CA PRO A 101 -9.77 -12.60 -2.28
C PRO A 101 -8.95 -11.37 -1.90
N LYS A 102 -9.22 -10.26 -2.59
CA LYS A 102 -8.49 -9.00 -2.49
C LYS A 102 -9.42 -7.83 -2.22
N LEU A 103 -9.22 -7.17 -1.09
CA LEU A 103 -9.90 -5.92 -0.76
C LEU A 103 -9.15 -4.75 -1.38
N ASN A 104 -9.80 -4.01 -2.28
CA ASN A 104 -9.32 -2.72 -2.79
C ASN A 104 -10.03 -1.58 -2.05
N VAL A 105 -9.26 -0.63 -1.53
CA VAL A 105 -9.77 0.60 -0.88
C VAL A 105 -9.43 1.79 -1.77
N TYR A 106 -10.39 2.67 -2.03
CA TYR A 106 -10.24 3.86 -2.86
C TYR A 106 -10.59 5.12 -2.06
N HIS A 107 -9.62 6.00 -1.79
CA HIS A 107 -9.81 7.16 -0.93
C HIS A 107 -9.08 8.40 -1.42
N ASP A 108 -9.47 9.55 -0.90
CA ASP A 108 -8.91 10.88 -1.16
C ASP A 108 -8.56 11.60 0.15
N CYS A 109 -8.41 10.87 1.26
CA CYS A 109 -7.96 11.43 2.54
C CYS A 109 -6.69 12.29 2.35
N ASN A 110 -6.74 13.53 2.85
CA ASN A 110 -5.71 14.58 2.68
C ASN A 110 -5.55 15.11 1.23
N ASP A 111 -6.44 14.75 0.30
CA ASP A 111 -6.39 15.08 -1.13
C ASP A 111 -7.80 15.31 -1.71
N GLU A 112 -8.74 15.85 -0.94
CA GLU A 112 -10.18 15.91 -1.28
C GLU A 112 -10.48 16.76 -2.53
N ASN A 113 -9.54 17.61 -2.93
CA ASN A 113 -9.64 18.46 -4.13
C ASN A 113 -9.04 17.83 -5.39
N THR A 114 -8.57 16.58 -5.30
CA THR A 114 -7.93 15.87 -6.41
C THR A 114 -8.94 14.90 -7.04
N PRO A 115 -9.11 14.91 -8.39
CA PRO A 115 -10.06 14.01 -9.07
C PRO A 115 -9.63 12.53 -9.07
N CYS A 116 -8.52 12.22 -8.39
CA CYS A 116 -7.90 10.91 -8.33
C CYS A 116 -7.97 10.35 -6.93
N LEU A 117 -8.65 9.23 -6.79
CA LEU A 117 -8.59 8.45 -5.57
C LEU A 117 -7.26 7.69 -5.53
N LYS A 118 -6.62 7.69 -4.37
CA LYS A 118 -5.58 6.75 -4.01
C LYS A 118 -6.20 5.37 -3.87
N LYS A 119 -5.44 4.34 -4.22
CA LYS A 119 -5.84 2.93 -4.18
C LYS A 119 -4.75 2.11 -3.53
N PHE A 120 -5.13 1.30 -2.56
CA PHE A 120 -4.30 0.21 -2.07
C PHE A 120 -5.12 -1.08 -1.97
N SER A 121 -4.43 -2.22 -1.85
CA SER A 121 -5.05 -3.54 -1.79
C SER A 121 -4.55 -4.34 -0.59
N ILE A 122 -5.45 -5.10 0.04
CA ILE A 122 -5.15 -6.06 1.11
C ILE A 122 -5.58 -7.45 0.63
N MET A 123 -4.67 -8.41 0.65
CA MET A 123 -5.01 -9.81 0.35
C MET A 123 -5.57 -10.49 1.60
N ILE A 124 -6.76 -11.05 1.49
CA ILE A 124 -7.41 -11.79 2.56
C ILE A 124 -6.78 -13.18 2.65
N PRO A 125 -6.48 -13.71 3.85
CA PRO A 125 -5.81 -15.00 3.97
C PRO A 125 -6.70 -16.17 3.54
N ASP A 126 -6.12 -17.19 2.92
CA ASP A 126 -6.81 -18.42 2.48
C ASP A 126 -7.62 -19.10 3.58
N SER A 127 -7.19 -18.96 4.85
CA SER A 127 -7.89 -19.52 6.01
C SER A 127 -9.30 -18.95 6.25
N PHE A 128 -9.65 -17.85 5.56
CA PHE A 128 -10.97 -17.21 5.54
C PHE A 128 -11.80 -17.55 4.29
N ILE A 129 -11.27 -18.34 3.36
CA ILE A 129 -12.03 -18.91 2.25
C ILE A 129 -12.86 -20.09 2.75
N THR A 130 -14.10 -20.18 2.28
CA THR A 130 -15.00 -21.27 2.67
C THR A 130 -15.72 -21.84 1.46
N GLU A 131 -15.93 -23.16 1.45
CA GLU A 131 -16.72 -23.79 0.38
C GLU A 131 -18.21 -23.43 0.48
N GLY A 132 -18.80 -23.15 -0.69
CA GLY A 132 -20.17 -22.73 -0.89
C GLY A 132 -20.33 -21.23 -1.15
N GLU A 133 -21.54 -20.83 -1.51
CA GLU A 133 -21.91 -19.46 -1.89
C GLU A 133 -21.80 -18.46 -0.73
N LYS A 134 -22.00 -18.93 0.51
CA LYS A 134 -22.07 -18.09 1.70
C LYS A 134 -20.84 -18.28 2.58
N PRO A 135 -20.11 -17.18 2.89
CA PRO A 135 -18.92 -17.28 3.71
C PRO A 135 -19.27 -17.69 5.14
N LYS A 136 -18.53 -18.68 5.67
CA LYS A 136 -18.70 -19.14 7.08
C LYS A 136 -17.85 -18.34 8.07
N LYS A 137 -16.87 -17.58 7.56
CA LYS A 137 -15.96 -16.73 8.33
C LYS A 137 -15.88 -15.36 7.66
N VAL A 138 -15.65 -14.32 8.46
CA VAL A 138 -15.45 -12.96 7.99
C VAL A 138 -14.09 -12.48 8.48
N PHE A 139 -13.23 -12.08 7.55
CA PHE A 139 -11.95 -11.50 7.87
C PHE A 139 -12.15 -10.07 8.41
N ASP A 140 -11.57 -9.77 9.57
CA ASP A 140 -11.55 -8.41 10.13
C ASP A 140 -10.23 -7.73 9.78
N ALA A 141 -10.28 -6.75 8.88
CA ALA A 141 -9.11 -5.97 8.47
C ALA A 141 -8.64 -4.98 9.56
N GLY A 142 -9.42 -4.81 10.64
CA GLY A 142 -9.14 -3.88 11.72
C GLY A 142 -9.60 -2.46 11.41
N THR A 143 -8.86 -1.48 11.92
CA THR A 143 -9.10 -0.05 11.73
C THR A 143 -7.92 0.56 10.99
N LEU A 144 -8.14 1.08 9.79
CA LEU A 144 -7.07 1.61 8.93
C LEU A 144 -7.16 3.13 8.87
N ASN A 145 -6.10 3.82 9.30
CA ASN A 145 -6.00 5.27 9.15
C ASN A 145 -5.43 5.63 7.76
N LEU A 146 -6.31 6.06 6.87
CA LEU A 146 -6.06 6.44 5.48
C LEU A 146 -5.20 7.70 5.32
N ALA A 147 -4.92 8.41 6.42
CA ALA A 147 -4.02 9.56 6.38
C ALA A 147 -2.56 9.12 6.19
N GLY A 148 -2.17 7.99 6.78
CA GLY A 148 -0.84 7.41 6.59
C GLY A 148 -0.75 6.72 5.25
N LYS A 149 0.36 6.92 4.53
CA LYS A 149 0.55 6.38 3.20
C LYS A 149 1.17 5.00 3.29
N PHE A 150 0.43 3.98 2.88
CA PHE A 150 0.97 2.61 2.86
C PHE A 150 1.93 2.44 1.67
N SER A 151 2.94 1.60 1.84
CA SER A 151 3.73 1.15 0.69
C SER A 151 2.81 0.46 -0.32
N GLY A 152 3.05 0.62 -1.62
CA GLY A 152 2.19 0.04 -2.67
C GLY A 152 0.84 0.75 -2.87
N GLU A 153 0.56 1.85 -2.16
CA GLU A 153 -0.53 2.75 -2.50
C GLU A 153 -0.23 3.47 -3.83
N THR A 154 -1.22 3.45 -4.73
CA THR A 154 -1.11 3.96 -6.10
C THR A 154 -2.22 4.96 -6.39
N LEU A 155 -2.00 5.89 -7.31
CA LEU A 155 -3.10 6.70 -7.83
C LEU A 155 -3.97 5.85 -8.75
N ASN A 156 -5.28 5.86 -8.55
CA ASN A 156 -6.24 5.18 -9.42
C ASN A 156 -6.38 5.93 -10.76
N THR A 157 -5.46 5.69 -11.68
CA THR A 157 -5.41 6.33 -13.01
C THR A 157 -6.51 5.85 -13.96
N ALA A 158 -7.28 4.82 -13.60
CA ALA A 158 -8.43 4.34 -14.38
C ALA A 158 -9.63 5.29 -14.34
N HIS A 159 -9.64 6.29 -13.45
CA HIS A 159 -10.67 7.32 -13.43
C HIS A 159 -10.44 8.34 -14.58
N PRO A 160 -11.44 8.63 -15.45
CA PRO A 160 -11.27 9.49 -16.63
C PRO A 160 -10.69 10.88 -16.33
N ASN A 161 -10.99 11.43 -15.16
CA ASN A 161 -10.53 12.76 -14.75
C ASN A 161 -9.10 12.78 -14.18
N CYS A 162 -8.44 11.62 -14.05
CA CYS A 162 -7.05 11.56 -13.59
C CYS A 162 -6.02 11.89 -14.67
N ARG A 163 -6.38 11.77 -15.95
CA ARG A 163 -5.42 11.89 -17.05
C ARG A 163 -5.05 13.33 -17.42
N GLN A 164 -5.77 14.34 -16.92
CA GLN A 164 -5.70 15.72 -17.43
C GLN A 164 -4.85 16.70 -16.62
N LYS A 165 -4.19 16.31 -15.52
CA LYS A 165 -3.48 17.29 -14.64
C LYS A 165 -1.95 17.22 -14.64
N PHE A 166 -1.34 16.35 -15.46
CA PHE A 166 0.13 16.21 -15.53
C PHE A 166 0.83 17.15 -16.52
N ASP A 167 0.11 18.06 -17.18
CA ASP A 167 0.67 19.06 -18.10
C ASP A 167 0.35 20.48 -17.63
N LEU A 168 0.91 20.93 -16.50
CA LEU A 168 1.09 22.37 -16.22
C LEU A 168 1.99 22.61 -14.99
N LYS A 169 3.32 22.54 -15.15
CA LYS A 169 4.34 23.33 -14.41
C LYS A 169 5.76 22.94 -14.83
N LEU A 170 6.14 23.35 -16.04
CA LEU A 170 7.54 23.59 -16.41
C LEU A 170 7.61 24.97 -17.07
N PHE A 171 7.37 26.00 -16.26
CA PHE A 171 7.90 27.35 -16.50
C PHE A 171 9.26 27.38 -15.78
N GLY A 172 10.36 27.87 -16.34
CA GLY A 172 10.44 28.81 -17.44
C GLY A 172 11.79 28.77 -18.15
N THR A 173 11.68 29.12 -19.43
CA THR A 173 12.75 29.66 -20.26
C THR A 173 13.37 30.91 -19.62
N LYS A 174 14.61 31.20 -20.08
CA LYS A 174 15.29 32.52 -20.07
C LYS A 174 16.39 32.73 -19.02
N LEU A 175 17.43 31.90 -19.09
CA LEU A 175 18.79 32.29 -18.66
C LEU A 175 19.83 31.85 -19.70
N SER A 176 19.68 32.35 -20.92
CA SER A 176 20.75 32.37 -21.92
C SER A 176 20.64 33.71 -22.62
N ASN A 177 21.44 34.68 -22.17
CA ASN A 177 21.88 35.90 -22.84
C ASN A 177 22.27 36.94 -21.78
N MET A 178 23.42 36.73 -21.14
CA MET A 178 24.10 37.80 -20.42
C MET A 178 25.61 37.55 -20.31
N PHE A 179 26.26 37.18 -21.40
CA PHE A 179 27.73 37.21 -21.47
C PHE A 179 28.18 37.71 -22.84
N GLN A 180 28.23 39.04 -22.97
CA GLN A 180 28.99 39.71 -24.02
C GLN A 180 29.84 40.80 -23.33
N ASN A 181 31.15 40.59 -23.41
CA ASN A 181 32.24 41.57 -23.31
C ASN A 181 32.53 42.23 -21.96
N LEU A 182 33.58 41.74 -21.27
CA LEU A 182 34.41 42.56 -20.38
C LEU A 182 35.90 42.20 -20.54
N LYS A 183 36.71 43.21 -20.84
CA LYS A 183 38.18 43.13 -21.06
C LYS A 183 38.88 42.59 -19.80
N MET A 184 39.47 41.39 -19.94
CA MET A 184 40.38 40.78 -18.96
C MET A 184 41.70 41.55 -18.91
N ARG A 185 41.95 42.29 -17.81
CA ARG A 185 43.31 42.51 -17.26
C ARG A 185 43.31 43.06 -15.81
N SER A 186 42.19 43.57 -15.30
CA SER A 186 41.95 43.86 -13.87
C SER A 186 40.97 42.89 -13.19
N LEU A 187 40.42 41.94 -13.95
CA LEU A 187 39.33 41.04 -13.55
C LEU A 187 39.75 40.03 -12.47
N ARG A 188 41.03 39.62 -12.44
CA ARG A 188 41.51 38.61 -11.47
C ARG A 188 41.45 39.12 -10.02
N ILE A 189 41.84 40.38 -9.78
CA ILE A 189 41.82 40.97 -8.44
C ILE A 189 40.38 41.27 -8.01
N LEU A 190 39.55 41.77 -8.93
CA LEU A 190 38.14 42.04 -8.64
C LEU A 190 37.37 40.74 -8.34
N VAL A 191 37.62 39.66 -9.11
CA VAL A 191 37.04 38.33 -8.86
C VAL A 191 37.56 37.75 -7.55
N VAL A 192 38.85 37.87 -7.25
CA VAL A 192 39.41 37.41 -5.96
C VAL A 192 38.81 38.19 -4.78
N LEU A 193 38.64 39.50 -4.88
CA LEU A 193 37.99 40.32 -3.83
C LEU A 193 36.49 40.02 -3.70
N LEU A 194 35.80 39.70 -4.81
CA LEU A 194 34.39 39.34 -4.81
C LEU A 194 34.18 37.92 -4.26
N VAL A 195 35.07 36.97 -4.60
CA VAL A 195 35.13 35.63 -4.00
C VAL A 195 35.49 35.73 -2.52
N LEU A 196 36.45 36.58 -2.11
CA LEU A 196 36.74 36.82 -0.69
C LEU A 196 35.52 37.40 0.04
N ARG A 197 34.80 38.37 -0.54
CA ARG A 197 33.56 38.89 0.08
C ARG A 197 32.46 37.85 0.18
N VAL A 198 32.32 36.98 -0.81
CA VAL A 198 31.40 35.84 -0.76
C VAL A 198 31.84 34.86 0.32
N VAL A 199 33.13 34.49 0.40
CA VAL A 199 33.71 33.58 1.42
C VAL A 199 33.63 34.16 2.84
N TYR A 200 33.76 35.47 3.03
CA TYR A 200 33.58 36.13 4.32
C TYR A 200 32.10 36.38 4.68
N ALA A 201 31.18 36.37 3.71
CA ALA A 201 29.72 36.41 3.92
C ALA A 201 29.08 35.01 4.00
N LEU A 202 29.80 33.97 3.61
CA LEU A 202 29.38 32.57 3.68
C LEU A 202 29.25 31.98 5.10
N PRO A 203 29.94 32.45 6.16
CA PRO A 203 29.75 31.89 7.50
C PRO A 203 28.33 32.10 8.05
N SER A 204 27.60 33.09 7.54
CA SER A 204 26.18 33.32 7.85
C SER A 204 25.20 32.48 7.01
N LEU A 205 25.70 31.58 6.15
CA LEU A 205 24.88 30.68 5.33
C LEU A 205 24.96 29.21 5.76
N PHE A 206 25.66 28.89 6.85
CA PHE A 206 25.48 27.59 7.52
C PHE A 206 24.11 27.60 8.19
N GLN A 207 23.09 27.20 7.43
CA GLN A 207 21.79 26.85 7.99
C GLN A 207 22.04 25.69 8.94
N ILE A 208 21.82 25.91 10.23
CA ILE A 208 21.79 24.85 11.22
C ILE A 208 20.43 24.18 11.04
N GLY A 209 20.41 22.85 10.87
CA GLY A 209 19.16 22.08 10.82
C GLY A 209 18.27 22.39 12.02
N LYS A 210 16.96 22.21 11.84
CA LYS A 210 15.99 22.35 12.92
C LYS A 210 15.69 20.96 13.46
N ALA A 211 15.74 20.83 14.78
CA ALA A 211 15.20 19.65 15.44
C ALA A 211 13.72 19.52 15.11
N GLN A 212 13.30 18.33 14.71
CA GLN A 212 11.93 17.98 14.39
C GLN A 212 11.63 16.62 14.97
N SER A 213 10.39 16.41 15.40
CA SER A 213 9.99 15.20 16.10
C SER A 213 8.64 14.70 15.64
N VAL A 214 8.47 13.38 15.74
CA VAL A 214 7.23 12.69 15.39
C VAL A 214 6.95 11.60 16.43
N ALA A 215 5.66 11.34 16.68
CA ALA A 215 5.22 10.19 17.46
C ALA A 215 4.19 9.38 16.70
N VAL A 216 4.25 8.06 16.84
CA VAL A 216 3.32 7.11 16.22
C VAL A 216 2.89 6.04 17.21
N LYS A 217 1.62 5.64 17.15
CA LYS A 217 1.04 4.57 17.95
C LYS A 217 0.12 3.71 17.12
N GLY A 218 -0.22 2.52 17.64
CA GLY A 218 -1.23 1.65 17.05
C GLY A 218 -1.37 0.33 17.80
N LYS A 219 -2.16 -0.58 17.22
CA LYS A 219 -2.35 -1.94 17.72
C LYS A 219 -2.20 -2.96 16.59
N LEU A 220 -1.50 -4.06 16.88
CA LEU A 220 -1.23 -5.13 15.94
C LEU A 220 -1.98 -6.39 16.37
N LEU A 221 -2.66 -7.01 15.42
CA LEU A 221 -3.35 -8.29 15.57
C LEU A 221 -2.73 -9.32 14.65
N CYS A 222 -2.87 -10.60 15.00
CA CYS A 222 -2.61 -11.75 14.15
C CYS A 222 -3.80 -12.71 14.28
N ASN A 223 -4.51 -12.95 13.18
CA ASN A 223 -5.74 -13.76 13.18
C ASN A 223 -6.83 -13.23 14.13
N GLY A 224 -6.89 -11.91 14.32
CA GLY A 224 -7.85 -11.24 15.21
C GLY A 224 -7.41 -11.12 16.67
N GLU A 225 -6.34 -11.81 17.08
CA GLU A 225 -5.80 -11.75 18.44
C GLU A 225 -4.61 -10.78 18.54
N PRO A 226 -4.41 -10.08 19.67
CA PRO A 226 -3.24 -9.23 19.86
C PRO A 226 -1.91 -9.98 19.71
N ILE A 227 -0.95 -9.38 18.99
CA ILE A 227 0.38 -9.97 18.80
C ILE A 227 1.48 -9.14 19.48
N ALA A 228 2.15 -9.76 20.44
CA ALA A 228 3.23 -9.16 21.21
C ALA A 228 4.60 -9.34 20.52
N ASN A 229 5.58 -8.54 20.94
CA ASN A 229 6.98 -8.63 20.54
C ASN A 229 7.23 -8.44 19.02
N VAL A 230 6.30 -7.84 18.28
CA VAL A 230 6.51 -7.47 16.88
C VAL A 230 7.51 -6.32 16.84
N LYS A 231 8.58 -6.44 16.05
CA LYS A 231 9.64 -5.41 15.95
C LYS A 231 9.14 -4.25 15.10
N LEU A 232 9.32 -3.02 15.60
CA LEU A 232 8.97 -1.78 14.92
C LEU A 232 10.19 -0.87 14.86
N LYS A 233 10.40 -0.23 13.71
CA LYS A 233 11.44 0.79 13.54
C LYS A 233 10.84 2.02 12.88
N LEU A 234 11.17 3.19 13.42
CA LEU A 234 10.78 4.49 12.92
C LEU A 234 12.02 5.14 12.30
N TYR A 235 11.91 5.48 11.02
CA TYR A 235 12.99 6.03 10.21
C TYR A 235 12.63 7.42 9.72
N ASP A 236 13.63 8.27 9.54
CA ASP A 236 13.56 9.36 8.58
C ASP A 236 13.91 8.83 7.19
N VAL A 237 13.31 9.36 6.13
CA VAL A 237 13.53 8.87 4.76
C VAL A 237 14.23 9.93 3.94
N ASP A 238 15.53 9.76 3.78
CA ASP A 238 16.35 10.74 3.09
C ASP A 238 16.48 10.47 1.60
N THR A 239 16.59 11.56 0.83
CA THR A 239 16.76 11.47 -0.62
C THR A 239 18.21 11.31 -1.06
N VAL A 240 19.19 11.57 -0.18
CA VAL A 240 20.61 11.69 -0.54
C VAL A 240 21.51 10.71 0.23
N ASP A 241 21.13 10.29 1.43
CA ASP A 241 21.84 9.33 2.28
C ASP A 241 20.94 8.16 2.74
N LEU A 242 21.42 7.38 3.71
CA LEU A 242 20.73 6.19 4.20
C LEU A 242 19.65 6.63 5.19
N ASP A 243 18.43 6.09 5.06
CA ASP A 243 17.35 6.29 6.03
C ASP A 243 17.84 6.26 7.49
N ASP A 244 17.71 7.39 8.19
CA ASP A 244 18.17 7.51 9.57
C ASP A 244 17.21 6.85 10.57
N LEU A 245 17.74 5.93 11.39
CA LEU A 245 16.94 5.24 12.41
C LEU A 245 16.68 6.17 13.61
N MET A 246 15.46 6.71 13.70
CA MET A 246 15.08 7.58 14.81
C MET A 246 14.68 6.82 16.09
N ALA A 247 13.95 5.70 15.96
CA ALA A 247 13.52 4.91 17.11
C ALA A 247 13.25 3.43 16.76
N GLU A 248 13.44 2.55 17.74
CA GLU A 248 13.07 1.13 17.65
C GLU A 248 12.29 0.70 18.89
N GLY A 249 11.35 -0.22 18.72
CA GLY A 249 10.61 -0.80 19.83
C GLY A 249 9.85 -2.06 19.43
N LYS A 250 9.03 -2.56 20.35
CA LYS A 250 8.21 -3.76 20.16
C LYS A 250 6.78 -3.54 20.61
N SER A 251 5.84 -4.27 20.02
CA SER A 251 4.46 -4.33 20.53
C SER A 251 4.42 -5.02 21.90
N ASP A 252 3.55 -4.54 22.78
CA ASP A 252 3.34 -5.10 24.11
C ASP A 252 2.43 -6.34 24.11
N ALA A 253 2.11 -6.88 25.29
CA ALA A 253 1.22 -8.04 25.45
C ALA A 253 -0.20 -7.83 24.91
N ASN A 254 -0.66 -6.57 24.82
CA ASN A 254 -1.94 -6.20 24.24
C ASN A 254 -1.84 -5.88 22.74
N GLY A 255 -0.68 -6.14 22.12
CA GLY A 255 -0.37 -5.81 20.73
C GLY A 255 -0.23 -4.31 20.48
N THR A 256 -0.21 -3.46 21.51
CA THR A 256 -0.12 -2.01 21.40
C THR A 256 1.33 -1.58 21.30
N PHE A 257 1.59 -0.48 20.59
CA PHE A 257 2.92 0.13 20.53
C PHE A 257 2.84 1.66 20.52
N TYR A 258 3.93 2.29 20.93
CA TYR A 258 4.19 3.73 20.82
C TYR A 258 5.67 3.93 20.53
N LEU A 259 5.99 4.75 19.53
CA LEU A 259 7.34 5.19 19.20
C LEU A 259 7.35 6.71 19.04
N SER A 260 8.45 7.34 19.45
CA SER A 260 8.72 8.75 19.18
C SER A 260 10.17 8.91 18.77
N GLY A 261 10.41 9.71 17.74
CA GLY A 261 11.72 9.98 17.17
C GLY A 261 11.96 11.49 17.05
N THR A 262 13.23 11.89 16.95
CA THR A 262 13.63 13.27 16.69
C THR A 262 14.87 13.27 15.82
N GLU A 263 14.91 14.15 14.83
CA GLU A 263 16.06 14.34 13.94
C GLU A 263 16.30 15.83 13.67
N THR A 264 17.53 16.21 13.32
CA THR A 264 17.91 17.60 13.04
C THR A 264 18.20 17.80 11.56
N GLU A 265 17.22 18.33 10.84
CA GLU A 265 17.26 18.46 9.39
C GLU A 265 17.05 19.89 8.89
N LEU A 266 17.54 20.18 7.68
CA LEU A 266 17.25 21.44 7.00
C LEU A 266 15.82 21.48 6.42
N THR A 267 15.34 20.32 5.97
CA THR A 267 14.02 20.09 5.39
C THR A 267 13.07 19.49 6.42
N THR A 268 11.79 19.35 6.07
CA THR A 268 10.87 18.57 6.91
C THR A 268 11.28 17.12 6.85
N ILE A 269 11.34 16.45 8.01
CA ILE A 269 11.59 15.01 8.09
C ILE A 269 10.47 14.23 7.40
N ASP A 270 10.79 13.08 6.82
CA ASP A 270 9.89 12.17 6.09
C ASP A 270 9.67 10.86 6.87
N PRO A 271 8.97 10.90 8.03
CA PRO A 271 8.92 9.78 8.97
C PRO A 271 8.21 8.53 8.42
N LYS A 272 8.86 7.37 8.51
CA LYS A 272 8.36 6.07 8.05
C LYS A 272 8.41 5.01 9.14
N LEU A 273 7.27 4.41 9.43
CA LEU A 273 7.15 3.26 10.33
C LEU A 273 7.30 1.95 9.55
N ASN A 274 8.27 1.13 9.94
CA ASN A 274 8.43 -0.24 9.48
C ASN A 274 7.99 -1.22 10.57
N ILE A 275 7.12 -2.17 10.22
CA ILE A 275 6.58 -3.22 11.10
C ILE A 275 7.07 -4.56 10.58
N TYR A 276 7.77 -5.32 11.42
CA TYR A 276 8.39 -6.59 11.04
C TYR A 276 7.78 -7.76 11.81
N HIS A 277 7.13 -8.66 11.09
CA HIS A 277 6.35 -9.74 11.68
C HIS A 277 6.48 -11.06 10.92
N ASN A 278 6.10 -12.14 11.59
CA ASN A 278 6.04 -13.48 11.03
C ASN A 278 4.70 -14.16 11.35
N CYS A 279 3.63 -13.37 11.55
CA CYS A 279 2.27 -13.89 11.70
C CYS A 279 1.92 -14.84 10.55
N ASN A 280 1.55 -16.08 10.89
CA ASN A 280 1.28 -17.20 9.97
C ASN A 280 2.49 -17.67 9.15
N ASP A 281 3.70 -17.30 9.55
CA ASP A 281 4.96 -17.52 8.83
C ASP A 281 6.15 -17.75 9.79
N GLU A 282 5.90 -18.28 10.99
CA GLU A 282 6.86 -18.31 12.09
C GLU A 282 8.10 -19.18 11.80
N ARG A 283 7.99 -20.09 10.83
CA ARG A 283 9.07 -20.99 10.39
C ARG A 283 9.93 -20.42 9.25
N LYS A 284 9.58 -19.25 8.71
CA LYS A 284 10.36 -18.60 7.65
C LYS A 284 11.40 -17.67 8.27
N GLU A 285 12.63 -17.74 7.77
CA GLU A 285 13.76 -16.97 8.31
C GLU A 285 13.57 -15.46 8.14
N CYS A 286 13.05 -15.03 6.98
CA CYS A 286 12.82 -13.62 6.68
C CYS A 286 11.46 -13.14 7.20
N LEU A 287 11.45 -12.00 7.88
CA LEU A 287 10.24 -11.36 8.38
C LEU A 287 9.49 -10.64 7.26
N ARG A 288 8.17 -10.61 7.34
CA ARG A 288 7.31 -9.76 6.52
C ARG A 288 7.46 -8.33 7.02
N LYS A 289 7.61 -7.36 6.11
CA LYS A 289 7.80 -5.94 6.41
C LYS A 289 6.68 -5.11 5.79
N VAL A 290 5.94 -4.42 6.65
CA VAL A 290 4.93 -3.42 6.28
C VAL A 290 5.50 -2.04 6.56
N SER A 291 5.38 -1.13 5.61
CA SER A 291 5.93 0.23 5.71
C SER A 291 4.83 1.26 5.50
N ILE A 292 4.69 2.18 6.46
CA ILE A 292 3.68 3.25 6.48
C ILE A 292 4.40 4.58 6.68
N VAL A 293 4.23 5.51 5.74
CA VAL A 293 4.73 6.88 5.88
C VAL A 293 3.74 7.68 6.71
N ILE A 294 4.25 8.32 7.76
CA ILE A 294 3.49 9.17 8.68
C ILE A 294 3.34 10.55 8.02
N PRO A 295 2.15 11.17 8.05
CA PRO A 295 1.95 12.45 7.37
C PRO A 295 2.77 13.57 8.01
N ASP A 296 3.30 14.48 7.19
CA ASP A 296 4.07 15.66 7.61
C ASP A 296 3.28 16.55 8.57
N SER A 297 1.94 16.50 8.51
CA SER A 297 1.07 17.22 9.44
C SER A 297 1.23 16.76 10.90
N PHE A 298 1.86 15.61 11.15
CA PHE A 298 2.23 15.07 12.47
C PHE A 298 3.69 15.33 12.87
N VAL A 299 4.47 15.96 12.00
CA VAL A 299 5.83 16.42 12.33
C VAL A 299 5.74 17.72 13.12
N THR A 300 6.43 17.77 14.25
CA THR A 300 6.53 18.94 15.12
C THR A 300 7.91 19.53 14.99
N VAL A 301 8.03 20.85 14.84
CA VAL A 301 9.32 21.54 14.96
C VAL A 301 9.70 21.61 16.44
N GLY A 302 10.78 20.94 16.82
CA GLY A 302 11.28 20.81 18.18
C GLY A 302 11.51 19.37 18.60
N GLU A 303 12.12 19.20 19.78
CA GLU A 303 12.54 17.92 20.36
C GLU A 303 11.40 17.03 20.88
N ARG A 304 10.16 17.52 20.91
CA ARG A 304 9.02 16.82 21.50
C ARG A 304 7.80 16.88 20.58
N PRO A 305 7.22 15.73 20.19
CA PRO A 305 6.02 15.71 19.36
C PRO A 305 4.83 16.33 20.11
N GLU A 306 4.14 17.26 19.46
CA GLU A 306 2.89 17.85 19.99
C GLU A 306 1.67 16.96 19.74
N GLN A 307 1.77 16.08 18.74
CA GLN A 307 0.72 15.14 18.37
C GLN A 307 1.30 13.76 18.06
N THR A 308 0.43 12.75 18.13
CA THR A 308 0.79 11.36 17.85
C THR A 308 -0.09 10.83 16.74
N PHE A 309 0.53 10.34 15.67
CA PHE A 309 -0.17 9.67 14.59
C PHE A 309 -0.64 8.28 15.05
N ASP A 310 -1.92 7.98 14.89
CA ASP A 310 -2.48 6.67 15.19
C ASP A 310 -2.67 5.89 13.89
N VAL A 311 -1.91 4.81 13.68
CA VAL A 311 -2.06 3.97 12.48
C VAL A 311 -3.35 3.15 12.51
N GLY A 312 -4.00 3.06 13.66
CA GLY A 312 -5.18 2.25 13.92
C GLY A 312 -4.85 0.83 14.40
N ILE A 313 -5.67 -0.12 13.99
CA ILE A 313 -5.57 -1.54 14.36
C ILE A 313 -5.27 -2.33 13.08
N LEU A 314 -4.08 -2.90 12.97
CA LEU A 314 -3.63 -3.62 11.79
C LEU A 314 -3.68 -5.12 12.03
N ASN A 315 -4.46 -5.86 11.23
CA ASN A 315 -4.47 -7.33 11.29
C ASN A 315 -3.44 -7.93 10.33
N LEU A 316 -2.30 -8.33 10.88
CA LEU A 316 -1.11 -8.79 10.17
C LEU A 316 -1.24 -10.20 9.56
N SER A 317 -2.36 -10.88 9.78
CA SER A 317 -2.62 -12.16 9.10
C SER A 317 -2.85 -11.97 7.60
N ALA A 318 -3.43 -10.84 7.19
CA ALA A 318 -3.55 -10.46 5.78
C ALA A 318 -2.22 -9.96 5.22
N ARG A 319 -2.07 -9.98 3.89
CA ARG A 319 -0.96 -9.29 3.21
C ARG A 319 -1.33 -7.83 3.05
N LEU A 320 -0.64 -6.95 3.78
CA LEU A 320 -0.90 -5.51 3.74
C LEU A 320 -0.30 -4.87 2.48
N PRO A 321 -0.71 -3.63 2.13
CA PRO A 321 -0.26 -3.01 0.89
C PRO A 321 1.26 -2.85 0.87
N GLY A 322 1.86 -3.18 -0.27
CA GLY A 322 3.31 -3.04 -0.51
C GLY A 322 4.19 -3.83 0.44
N GLU A 323 3.63 -4.82 1.13
CA GLU A 323 4.38 -5.65 2.05
C GLU A 323 5.47 -6.45 1.32
N THR A 324 6.67 -6.39 1.90
CA THR A 324 7.88 -7.06 1.40
C THR A 324 8.38 -8.09 2.40
N ARG A 325 9.47 -8.80 2.06
CA ARG A 325 10.23 -9.60 3.03
C ARG A 325 11.58 -8.99 3.29
N ASP A 326 12.00 -9.03 4.54
CA ASP A 326 13.29 -8.56 5.01
C ASP A 326 14.02 -9.69 5.74
N CYS A 327 15.21 -10.03 5.24
CA CYS A 327 16.06 -11.11 5.76
C CYS A 327 17.27 -10.60 6.55
N ILE A 328 17.47 -9.27 6.67
CA ILE A 328 18.72 -8.64 7.16
C ILE A 328 18.45 -7.74 8.39
N ASN A 329 17.23 -7.75 8.92
CA ASN A 329 16.72 -6.74 9.86
C ASN A 329 17.22 -6.78 11.32
#